data_AF-A0A9P5JB28-F1
#
_entry.id   AF-A0A9P5JB28-F1
#
_cell.length_a   1.000
_cell.length_b   1.000
_cell.length_c   1.000
_cell.angle_alpha   90.00
_cell.angle_beta   90.00
_cell.angle_gamma   90.00
#
_symmetry.space_group_name_H-M   'P 1'
#
loop_
_entity.id
_entity.type
_entity.pdbx_description
1 polymer ?
#
loop_
_entity_poly.entity_id
_entity_poly.type
_entity_poly.pdbx_seq_one_letter_code
_entity_poly.pdbx_strand_id
1 'polypeptide(L)'
;MIGNRTLAESLAYIYAKATGLHRIDAKAKRIGKYLAHLARPKVRPVVAATKYKPVDKKNNPIPVSIPPMQREPYKDLPIPEIPPFPTHPPDWYDFAYTPKLTKERLELIVSNIEENFLSQEEISLLVWVLAQNEKAIAFDDSERGTFKPEYFPDYIMETVPHVPWQDPIMKVHKALKAEVVDLLRKQKDSGNLENAETSYRASVFVIKKASG
;
A
#
# COMPACT_ATOMS: atom_id res chain seq x y z
N MET A 1 -46.57 13.03 -18.70
CA MET A 1 -45.51 12.84 -17.68
C MET A 1 -45.55 11.40 -17.17
N ILE A 2 -44.78 10.50 -17.77
CA ILE A 2 -44.61 9.13 -17.26
C ILE A 2 -43.30 9.16 -16.48
N GLY A 3 -43.40 9.44 -15.17
CA GLY A 3 -42.26 9.47 -14.27
C GLY A 3 -41.58 8.10 -14.17
N ASN A 4 -40.31 8.11 -13.77
CA ASN A 4 -39.45 6.96 -13.50
C ASN A 4 -40.11 5.99 -12.50
N ARG A 5 -41.02 5.13 -12.95
CA ARG A 5 -41.60 4.05 -12.15
C ARG A 5 -40.71 2.84 -12.25
N THR A 6 -40.37 2.26 -11.10
CA THR A 6 -39.63 1.01 -11.06
C THR A 6 -40.43 -0.12 -11.70
N LEU A 7 -39.75 -1.15 -12.20
CA LEU A 7 -40.40 -2.30 -12.85
C LEU A 7 -41.45 -2.96 -11.94
N ALA A 8 -41.21 -2.98 -10.62
CA ALA A 8 -42.15 -3.46 -9.62
C ALA A 8 -43.42 -2.60 -9.51
N GLU A 9 -43.30 -1.28 -9.58
CA GLU A 9 -44.43 -0.35 -9.53
C GLU A 9 -45.25 -0.38 -10.82
N SER A 10 -44.58 -0.53 -11.97
CA SER A 10 -45.24 -0.71 -13.26
C SER A 10 -46.05 -2.00 -13.29
N LEU A 11 -45.49 -3.12 -12.81
CA LEU A 11 -46.19 -4.40 -12.72
C LEU A 11 -47.33 -4.38 -11.68
N ALA A 12 -47.14 -3.69 -10.55
CA ALA A 12 -48.20 -3.49 -9.55
C ALA A 12 -49.37 -2.69 -10.13
N TYR A 13 -49.08 -1.65 -10.91
CA TYR A 13 -50.10 -0.85 -11.60
C TYR A 13 -50.87 -1.65 -12.65
N ILE A 14 -50.16 -2.45 -13.46
CA ILE A 14 -50.77 -3.33 -14.46
C ILE A 14 -51.71 -4.33 -13.79
N TYR A 15 -51.26 -4.96 -12.70
CA TYR A 15 -52.08 -5.89 -11.93
C TYR A 15 -53.33 -5.20 -11.36
N ALA A 16 -53.17 -4.05 -10.70
CA ALA A 16 -54.29 -3.32 -10.10
C ALA A 16 -55.36 -2.96 -11.15
N LYS A 17 -54.93 -2.46 -12.33
CA LYS A 17 -55.83 -2.11 -13.44
C LYS A 17 -56.55 -3.34 -14.02
N ALA A 18 -55.84 -4.47 -14.18
CA ALA A 18 -56.43 -5.71 -14.67
C ALA A 18 -57.50 -6.27 -13.72
N THR A 19 -57.35 -6.04 -12.41
CA THR A 19 -58.31 -6.45 -11.38
C THR A 19 -59.40 -5.42 -11.07
N GLY A 20 -59.49 -4.32 -11.84
CA GLY A 20 -60.49 -3.28 -11.64
C GLY A 20 -60.24 -2.36 -10.44
N LEU A 21 -59.05 -2.40 -9.82
CA LEU A 21 -58.69 -1.48 -8.75
C LEU A 21 -58.29 -0.11 -9.31
N HIS A 22 -58.95 0.94 -8.83
CA HIS A 22 -58.62 2.33 -9.17
C HIS A 22 -57.32 2.84 -8.51
N ARG A 23 -56.84 2.15 -7.46
CA ARG A 23 -55.61 2.49 -6.73
C ARG A 23 -54.78 1.23 -6.47
N ILE A 24 -53.46 1.39 -6.45
CA ILE A 24 -52.53 0.30 -6.12
C ILE A 24 -52.62 0.03 -4.61
N ASP A 25 -53.22 -1.10 -4.26
CA ASP A 25 -53.34 -1.58 -2.88
C ASP A 25 -52.09 -2.39 -2.45
N ALA A 26 -52.08 -2.82 -1.19
CA ALA A 26 -50.95 -3.59 -0.64
C ALA A 26 -50.75 -4.93 -1.38
N LYS A 27 -51.83 -5.56 -1.84
CA LYS A 27 -51.79 -6.82 -2.59
C LYS A 27 -51.13 -6.63 -3.96
N ALA A 28 -51.53 -5.60 -4.70
CA ALA A 28 -50.93 -5.25 -5.99
C ALA A 28 -49.43 -4.92 -5.87
N LYS A 29 -49.02 -4.19 -4.81
CA LYS A 29 -47.59 -3.94 -4.55
C LYS A 29 -46.81 -5.23 -4.30
N ARG A 30 -47.37 -6.15 -3.51
CA ARG A 30 -46.73 -7.44 -3.19
C ARG A 30 -46.55 -8.30 -4.44
N ILE A 31 -47.57 -8.34 -5.30
CA ILE A 31 -47.54 -9.08 -6.58
C ILE A 31 -46.57 -8.43 -7.56
N GLY A 32 -46.59 -7.10 -7.71
CA GLY A 32 -45.65 -6.39 -8.57
C GLY A 32 -44.19 -6.64 -8.17
N LYS A 33 -43.89 -6.67 -6.86
CA LYS A 33 -42.55 -7.02 -6.35
C LYS A 33 -42.17 -8.47 -6.66
N TYR A 34 -43.10 -9.41 -6.52
CA TYR A 34 -42.86 -10.82 -6.84
C TYR A 34 -42.59 -11.03 -8.34
N LEU A 35 -43.43 -10.46 -9.20
CA LEU A 35 -43.25 -10.53 -10.66
C LEU A 35 -41.96 -9.86 -11.11
N ALA A 36 -41.60 -8.72 -10.50
CA ALA A 36 -40.33 -8.06 -10.76
C ALA A 36 -39.12 -8.90 -10.33
N HIS A 37 -39.24 -9.68 -9.25
CA HIS A 37 -38.19 -10.61 -8.82
C HIS A 37 -38.03 -11.78 -9.79
N LEU A 38 -39.14 -12.35 -10.27
CA LEU A 38 -39.12 -13.42 -11.28
C LEU A 38 -38.55 -12.95 -12.62
N ALA A 39 -38.79 -11.69 -12.99
CA ALA A 39 -38.27 -11.09 -14.21
C ALA A 39 -36.78 -10.71 -14.12
N ARG A 40 -36.12 -10.86 -12.96
CA ARG A 40 -34.69 -10.60 -12.86
C ARG A 40 -33.93 -11.66 -13.65
N PRO A 41 -32.97 -11.27 -14.52
CA PRO A 41 -32.10 -12.24 -15.15
C PRO A 41 -31.35 -13.02 -14.07
N LYS A 42 -31.44 -14.36 -14.12
CA LYS A 42 -30.65 -15.24 -13.23
C LYS A 42 -29.18 -15.00 -13.53
N VAL A 43 -28.51 -14.22 -12.67
CA VAL A 43 -27.05 -14.07 -12.71
C VAL A 43 -26.47 -15.45 -12.39
N ARG A 44 -25.88 -16.10 -13.38
CA ARG A 44 -25.16 -17.36 -13.12
C ARG A 44 -23.95 -17.01 -12.26
N PRO A 45 -23.72 -17.68 -11.13
CA PRO A 45 -22.46 -17.51 -10.42
C PRO A 45 -21.34 -17.91 -11.39
N VAL A 46 -20.33 -17.05 -11.54
CA VAL A 46 -19.09 -17.42 -12.22
C VAL A 46 -18.38 -18.40 -11.29
N VAL A 47 -18.69 -19.69 -11.45
CA VAL A 47 -17.93 -20.74 -10.79
C VAL A 47 -16.61 -20.82 -11.55
N ALA A 48 -15.55 -20.25 -10.96
CA ALA A 48 -14.19 -20.44 -11.44
C ALA A 48 -13.78 -21.89 -11.19
N ALA A 49 -14.20 -22.80 -12.08
CA ALA A 49 -13.73 -24.17 -12.10
C ALA A 49 -12.29 -24.18 -12.63
N THR A 50 -11.32 -24.05 -11.74
CA THR A 50 -9.91 -24.19 -12.12
C THR A 50 -9.66 -25.68 -12.41
N LYS A 51 -9.28 -25.98 -13.66
CA LYS A 51 -8.91 -27.34 -14.07
C LYS A 51 -7.66 -27.75 -13.28
N TYR A 52 -7.72 -28.90 -12.61
CA TYR A 52 -6.55 -29.47 -11.92
C TYR A 52 -5.34 -29.52 -12.86
N LYS A 53 -4.22 -28.90 -12.47
CA LYS A 53 -2.98 -28.92 -13.25
C LYS A 53 -2.27 -30.25 -12.95
N PRO A 54 -2.20 -31.19 -13.91
CA PRO A 54 -1.60 -32.49 -13.69
C PRO A 54 -0.09 -32.35 -13.43
N VAL A 55 0.48 -33.33 -12.71
CA VAL A 55 1.84 -33.26 -12.14
C VAL A 55 2.91 -33.02 -13.20
N ASP A 56 2.77 -33.64 -14.37
CA ASP A 56 3.63 -33.48 -15.55
C ASP A 56 3.66 -32.04 -16.10
N LYS A 57 2.61 -31.25 -15.85
CA LYS A 57 2.51 -29.84 -16.26
C LYS A 57 2.87 -28.86 -15.14
N LYS A 58 3.16 -29.34 -13.93
CA LYS A 58 3.62 -28.49 -12.84
C LYS A 58 5.09 -28.16 -13.06
N ASN A 59 5.43 -26.88 -13.00
CA ASN A 59 6.81 -26.45 -12.92
C ASN A 59 7.25 -26.73 -11.48
N ASN A 60 8.02 -27.79 -11.29
CA ASN A 60 8.59 -28.10 -9.99
C ASN A 60 9.90 -27.31 -9.84
N PRO A 61 10.21 -26.81 -8.64
CA PRO A 61 11.52 -26.22 -8.38
C PRO A 61 12.61 -27.25 -8.68
N ILE A 62 13.68 -26.82 -9.35
CA ILE A 62 14.80 -27.70 -9.66
C ILE A 62 15.63 -27.82 -8.38
N PRO A 63 15.79 -29.02 -7.79
CA PRO A 63 16.63 -29.22 -6.61
C PRO A 63 18.10 -29.22 -7.04
N VAL A 64 18.62 -28.06 -7.43
CA VAL A 64 20.04 -27.88 -7.72
C VAL A 64 20.75 -27.49 -6.44
N SER A 65 21.89 -28.14 -6.17
CA SER A 65 22.81 -27.66 -5.13
C SER A 65 23.32 -26.29 -5.54
N ILE A 66 22.89 -25.27 -4.81
CA ILE A 66 23.47 -23.94 -4.86
C ILE A 66 24.95 -24.11 -4.45
N PRO A 67 25.94 -23.67 -5.24
CA PRO A 67 27.33 -23.71 -4.81
C PRO A 67 27.49 -22.94 -3.49
N PRO A 68 28.45 -23.31 -2.62
CA PRO A 68 28.65 -22.57 -1.38
C PRO A 68 28.89 -21.10 -1.73
N MET A 69 27.98 -20.25 -1.24
CA MET A 69 27.99 -18.80 -1.41
C MET A 69 29.41 -18.25 -1.29
N GLN A 70 29.93 -17.67 -2.36
CA GLN A 70 31.09 -16.78 -2.29
C GLN A 70 30.64 -15.39 -1.82
N ARG A 71 29.86 -15.31 -0.72
CA ARG A 71 29.55 -14.00 -0.14
C ARG A 71 30.68 -13.61 0.79
N GLU A 72 31.17 -12.40 0.62
CA GLU A 72 32.00 -11.80 1.65
C GLU A 72 31.18 -11.73 2.95
N PRO A 73 31.75 -12.17 4.09
CA PRO A 73 31.07 -12.01 5.37
C PRO A 73 30.84 -10.51 5.62
N TYR A 74 29.72 -10.17 6.25
CA TYR A 74 29.48 -8.81 6.68
C TYR A 74 30.58 -8.35 7.63
N LYS A 75 31.02 -7.11 7.47
CA LYS A 75 31.97 -6.49 8.37
C LYS A 75 31.24 -6.01 9.62
N ASP A 76 31.91 -6.12 10.76
CA ASP A 76 31.39 -5.54 11.99
C ASP A 76 31.27 -4.02 11.85
N LEU A 77 30.15 -3.49 12.32
CA LEU A 77 29.93 -2.05 12.36
C LEU A 77 30.67 -1.46 13.57
N PRO A 78 31.43 -0.36 13.40
CA PRO A 78 31.98 0.36 14.53
C PRO A 78 30.83 0.95 15.34
N ILE A 79 30.68 0.51 16.59
CA ILE A 79 29.70 1.10 17.50
C ILE A 79 30.31 2.40 18.03
N PRO A 80 29.73 3.58 17.73
CA PRO A 80 30.24 4.83 18.26
C PRO A 80 30.03 4.88 19.77
N GLU A 81 30.94 5.54 20.48
CA GLU A 81 30.74 5.89 21.88
C GLU A 81 29.54 6.84 22.00
N ILE A 82 28.59 6.48 22.86
CA ILE A 82 27.38 7.28 23.09
C ILE A 82 27.73 8.37 24.10
N PRO A 83 27.58 9.66 23.77
CA PRO A 83 27.82 10.72 24.75
C PRO A 83 26.83 10.60 25.91
N PRO A 84 27.24 10.93 27.15
CA PRO A 84 26.32 10.93 28.28
C PRO A 84 25.22 11.97 28.06
N PHE A 85 24.04 11.70 28.62
CA PHE A 85 22.94 12.66 28.56
C PHE A 85 23.28 13.94 29.35
N PRO A 86 22.86 15.12 28.86
CA PRO A 86 22.96 16.35 29.62
C PRO A 86 22.06 16.26 30.85
N THR A 87 22.58 16.65 32.02
CA THR A 87 21.77 16.73 33.25
C THR A 87 20.76 17.88 33.20
N HIS A 88 21.06 18.93 32.42
CA HIS A 88 20.18 20.06 32.17
C HIS A 88 20.14 20.32 30.66
N PRO A 89 19.20 19.71 29.92
CA PRO A 89 19.09 19.94 28.49
C PRO A 89 18.68 21.40 28.22
N PRO A 90 19.13 22.00 27.10
CA PRO A 90 18.63 23.30 26.66
C PRO A 90 17.11 23.28 26.49
N ASP A 91 16.45 24.41 26.74
CA ASP A 91 15.02 24.51 26.46
C ASP A 91 14.76 24.27 24.96
N TRP A 92 13.75 23.47 24.64
CA TRP A 92 13.45 23.12 23.26
C TRP A 92 13.00 24.32 22.43
N TYR A 93 12.47 25.37 23.05
CA TYR A 93 12.13 26.63 22.38
C TYR A 93 13.38 27.38 21.86
N ASP A 94 14.49 27.27 22.58
CA ASP A 94 15.77 27.92 22.29
C ASP A 94 16.72 27.01 21.48
N PHE A 95 16.25 25.84 21.06
CA PHE A 95 17.07 24.87 20.35
C PHE A 95 17.48 25.38 18.96
N ALA A 96 18.74 25.17 18.58
CA ALA A 96 19.24 25.52 17.26
C ALA A 96 18.68 24.56 16.20
N TYR A 97 17.60 24.97 15.53
CA TYR A 97 16.98 24.21 14.46
C TYR A 97 17.99 23.85 13.37
N THR A 98 18.00 22.58 12.95
CA THR A 98 18.83 22.13 11.82
C THR A 98 18.01 22.14 10.54
N PRO A 99 18.63 22.06 9.35
CA PRO A 99 17.88 21.98 8.09
C PRO A 99 16.89 20.81 8.04
N LYS A 100 17.14 19.75 8.82
CA LYS A 100 16.30 18.55 8.88
C LYS A 100 15.30 18.57 10.04
N LEU A 101 15.70 19.10 11.19
CA LEU A 101 14.86 19.28 12.38
C LEU A 101 14.40 20.74 12.45
N THR A 102 13.46 21.09 11.56
CA THR A 102 12.83 22.41 11.55
C THR A 102 11.84 22.54 12.71
N LYS A 103 11.46 23.78 13.03
CA LYS A 103 10.50 24.08 14.09
C LYS A 103 9.17 23.35 13.87
N GLU A 104 8.66 23.34 12.64
CA GLU A 104 7.38 22.71 12.30
C GLU A 104 7.41 21.20 12.51
N ARG A 105 8.55 20.56 12.18
CA ARG A 105 8.75 19.12 12.40
C ARG A 105 8.85 18.78 13.89
N LEU A 106 9.50 19.63 14.67
CA LEU A 106 9.55 19.49 16.13
C LEU A 106 8.18 19.65 16.78
N GLU A 107 7.43 20.69 16.41
CA GLU A 107 6.06 20.90 16.89
C GLU A 107 5.14 19.73 16.51
N LEU A 108 5.30 19.15 15.32
CA LEU A 108 4.60 17.94 14.93
C LEU A 108 4.94 16.75 15.84
N ILE A 109 6.22 16.56 16.19
CA ILE A 109 6.63 15.47 17.09
C ILE A 109 6.05 15.69 18.49
N VAL A 110 6.21 16.90 19.04
CA VAL A 110 5.76 17.23 20.40
C VAL A 110 4.23 17.19 20.51
N SER A 111 3.49 17.63 19.48
CA SER A 111 2.02 17.58 19.49
C SER A 111 1.44 16.17 19.45
N ASN A 112 2.21 15.16 19.04
CA ASN A 112 1.78 13.76 19.11
C ASN A 112 1.99 13.12 20.49
N ILE A 113 2.63 13.83 21.42
CA ILE A 113 2.85 13.38 22.79
C ILE A 113 1.59 13.70 23.60
N GLU A 114 1.07 12.72 24.33
CA GLU A 114 -0.10 12.91 25.20
C GLU A 114 0.18 13.94 26.30
N GLU A 115 -0.82 14.75 26.63
CA GLU A 115 -0.70 15.74 27.71
C GLU A 115 -0.33 15.07 29.04
N ASN A 116 0.65 15.63 29.75
CA ASN A 116 1.22 15.09 31.00
C ASN A 116 1.94 13.74 30.89
N PHE A 117 2.23 13.23 29.69
CA PHE A 117 3.05 12.01 29.54
C PHE A 117 4.54 12.29 29.79
N LEU A 118 5.06 13.40 29.29
CA LEU A 118 6.43 13.87 29.54
C LEU A 118 6.39 15.23 30.25
N SER A 119 7.30 15.41 31.20
CA SER A 119 7.62 16.72 31.77
C SER A 119 8.31 17.62 30.74
N GLN A 120 8.32 18.93 30.98
CA GLN A 120 9.00 19.88 30.10
C GLN A 120 10.49 19.57 29.94
N GLU A 121 11.15 19.13 31.02
CA GLU A 121 12.57 18.75 31.02
C GLU A 121 12.82 17.48 30.17
N GLU A 122 11.91 16.51 30.23
CA GLU A 122 11.96 15.30 29.40
C GLU A 122 11.71 15.59 27.92
N ILE A 123 10.82 16.54 27.60
CA ILE A 123 10.61 17.00 26.21
C ILE A 123 11.89 17.66 25.68
N SER A 124 12.51 18.54 26.48
CA SER A 124 13.79 19.16 26.11
C SER A 124 14.90 18.13 25.91
N LEU A 125 14.96 17.09 26.77
CA LEU A 125 15.89 15.97 26.59
C LEU A 125 15.60 15.18 25.32
N LEU A 126 14.33 14.91 25.01
CA LEU A 126 13.91 14.22 23.78
C LEU A 126 14.37 15.00 22.55
N VAL A 127 14.12 16.31 22.49
CA VAL A 127 14.54 17.17 21.38
C VAL A 127 16.06 17.15 21.22
N TRP A 128 16.80 17.19 22.32
CA TRP A 128 18.26 17.06 22.30
C TRP A 128 18.70 15.72 21.68
N VAL A 129 18.08 14.60 22.09
CA VAL A 129 18.39 13.26 21.54
C VAL A 129 18.06 13.18 20.06
N LEU A 130 16.92 13.72 19.63
CA LEU A 130 16.52 13.76 18.22
C LEU A 130 17.54 14.53 17.38
N ALA A 131 18.04 15.65 17.89
CA ALA A 131 19.04 16.44 17.18
C ALA A 131 20.40 15.74 17.08
N GLN A 132 20.86 15.07 18.15
CA GLN A 132 22.08 14.26 18.08
C GLN A 132 21.98 13.13 17.06
N ASN A 133 20.75 12.64 16.82
CA ASN A 133 20.46 11.52 15.93
C ASN A 133 19.69 11.93 14.67
N GLU A 134 19.78 13.19 14.24
CA GLU A 134 18.95 13.73 13.14
C GLU A 134 19.11 12.93 11.83
N LYS A 135 20.29 12.34 11.62
CA LYS A 135 20.60 11.54 10.43
C LYS A 135 19.82 10.22 10.40
N ALA A 136 19.39 9.71 11.55
CA ALA A 136 18.64 8.46 11.66
C ALA A 136 17.13 8.63 11.41
N ILE A 137 16.62 9.85 11.49
CA ILE A 137 15.19 10.17 11.29
C ILE A 137 14.95 10.40 9.79
N ALA A 138 13.81 9.98 9.24
CA ALA A 138 13.41 10.34 7.88
C ALA A 138 11.96 10.83 7.90
N PHE A 139 11.72 12.05 7.41
CA PHE A 139 10.37 12.62 7.33
C PHE A 139 9.71 12.34 5.96
N ASP A 140 10.52 12.09 4.94
CA ASP A 140 10.07 11.68 3.62
C ASP A 140 10.96 10.58 3.03
N ASP A 141 10.53 10.00 1.90
CA ASP A 141 11.26 8.93 1.22
C ASP A 141 12.62 9.39 0.67
N SER A 142 12.86 10.69 0.48
CA SER A 142 14.12 11.23 -0.04
C SER A 142 15.20 11.36 1.04
N GLU A 143 14.79 11.51 2.30
CA GLU A 143 15.67 11.54 3.47
C GLU A 143 16.03 10.15 4.00
N ARG A 144 15.46 9.09 3.40
CA ARG A 144 15.67 7.71 3.84
C ARG A 144 17.12 7.27 3.61
N GLY A 145 17.73 6.71 4.64
CA GLY A 145 19.08 6.15 4.54
C GLY A 145 19.16 4.90 3.66
N THR A 146 20.34 4.67 3.09
CA THR A 146 20.71 3.42 2.40
C THR A 146 21.83 2.71 3.17
N PHE A 147 21.91 1.39 3.03
CA PHE A 147 23.02 0.64 3.60
C PHE A 147 24.32 1.00 2.90
N LYS A 148 25.39 1.19 3.68
CA LYS A 148 26.73 1.46 3.13
C LYS A 148 27.29 0.17 2.51
N PRO A 149 27.69 0.20 1.22
CA PRO A 149 28.26 -0.98 0.54
C PRO A 149 29.48 -1.58 1.23
N GLU A 150 30.23 -0.77 1.99
CA GLU A 150 31.40 -1.21 2.75
C GLU A 150 31.10 -2.29 3.79
N TYR A 151 29.92 -2.21 4.42
CA TYR A 151 29.46 -3.14 5.47
C TYR A 151 28.46 -4.15 4.93
N PHE A 152 27.65 -3.73 3.96
CA PHE A 152 26.59 -4.53 3.35
C PHE A 152 26.82 -4.53 1.83
N PRO A 153 27.65 -5.45 1.31
CA PRO A 153 27.89 -5.54 -0.13
C PRO A 153 26.61 -5.91 -0.88
N ASP A 154 26.57 -5.58 -2.17
CA ASP A 154 25.41 -5.86 -3.01
C ASP A 154 25.09 -7.35 -3.06
N TYR A 155 23.79 -7.65 -2.99
CA TYR A 155 23.32 -9.03 -3.02
C TYR A 155 23.38 -9.60 -4.44
N ILE A 156 24.15 -10.68 -4.61
CA ILE A 156 24.21 -11.42 -5.87
C ILE A 156 23.10 -12.48 -5.88
N MET A 157 22.15 -12.34 -6.80
CA MET A 157 21.13 -13.36 -7.06
C MET A 157 21.71 -14.50 -7.89
N GLU A 158 21.85 -15.67 -7.28
CA GLU A 158 22.31 -16.86 -7.98
C GLU A 158 21.24 -17.37 -8.94
N THR A 159 21.63 -17.60 -10.19
CA THR A 159 20.73 -18.09 -11.24
C THR A 159 21.25 -19.41 -11.80
N VAL A 160 20.32 -20.31 -12.12
CA VAL A 160 20.61 -21.50 -12.92
C VAL A 160 20.40 -21.17 -14.41
N PRO A 161 20.97 -21.91 -15.36
CA PRO A 161 20.68 -21.69 -16.78
C PRO A 161 19.17 -21.76 -17.05
N HIS A 162 18.59 -20.64 -17.49
CA HIS A 162 17.16 -20.54 -17.78
C HIS A 162 16.87 -19.46 -18.84
N VAL A 163 15.67 -19.49 -19.39
CA VAL A 163 15.16 -18.42 -20.26
C VAL A 163 14.63 -17.30 -19.36
N PRO A 164 15.04 -16.03 -19.59
CA PRO A 164 14.54 -14.90 -18.81
C PRO A 164 13.02 -14.81 -18.81
N TRP A 165 12.45 -14.55 -17.65
CA TRP A 165 11.00 -14.50 -17.47
C TRP A 165 10.42 -13.21 -18.05
N GLN A 166 9.40 -13.31 -18.93
CA GLN A 166 8.75 -12.15 -19.55
C GLN A 166 7.22 -12.22 -19.45
N ASP A 167 6.67 -11.60 -18.41
CA ASP A 167 5.23 -11.46 -18.26
C ASP A 167 4.71 -10.16 -18.87
N PRO A 168 3.49 -10.14 -19.44
CA PRO A 168 2.85 -8.92 -19.89
C PRO A 168 2.40 -8.05 -18.70
N ILE A 169 2.61 -6.73 -18.79
CA ILE A 169 2.17 -5.79 -17.75
C ILE A 169 0.64 -5.79 -17.65
N MET A 170 0.11 -5.97 -16.43
CA MET A 170 -1.33 -5.82 -16.18
C MET A 170 -1.75 -4.36 -16.34
N LYS A 171 -2.92 -4.15 -16.96
CA LYS A 171 -3.43 -2.79 -17.19
C LYS A 171 -3.84 -2.14 -15.87
N VAL A 172 -3.20 -1.02 -15.53
CA VAL A 172 -3.59 -0.19 -14.40
C VAL A 172 -4.97 0.42 -14.64
N HIS A 173 -5.83 0.38 -13.63
CA HIS A 173 -7.17 0.97 -13.70
C HIS A 173 -7.07 2.48 -13.92
N LYS A 174 -7.89 3.04 -14.83
CA LYS A 174 -7.81 4.46 -15.23
C LYS A 174 -7.87 5.42 -14.04
N ALA A 175 -8.74 5.14 -13.06
CA ALA A 175 -8.89 5.99 -11.89
C ALA A 175 -7.61 6.10 -11.03
N LEU A 176 -6.74 5.08 -11.03
CA LEU A 176 -5.52 5.04 -10.22
C LEU A 176 -4.28 5.48 -11.00
N LYS A 177 -4.40 5.75 -12.31
CA LYS A 177 -3.24 5.94 -13.18
C LYS A 177 -2.37 7.13 -12.75
N ALA A 178 -2.98 8.25 -12.38
CA ALA A 178 -2.23 9.44 -11.96
C ALA A 178 -1.43 9.18 -10.67
N GLU A 179 -2.09 8.63 -9.65
CA GLU A 179 -1.47 8.28 -8.37
C GLU A 179 -0.30 7.30 -8.53
N VAL A 180 -0.46 6.28 -9.37
CA VAL A 180 0.60 5.30 -9.66
C VAL A 180 1.78 5.95 -10.37
N VAL A 181 1.54 6.84 -11.32
CA VAL A 181 2.62 7.57 -12.02
C VAL A 181 3.40 8.45 -11.03
N ASP A 182 2.71 9.14 -10.13
CA ASP A 182 3.36 10.00 -9.14
C ASP A 182 4.13 9.17 -8.11
N LEU A 183 3.60 8.02 -7.69
CA LEU A 183 4.33 7.06 -6.84
C LEU A 183 5.63 6.59 -7.51
N LEU A 184 5.56 6.15 -8.78
CA LEU A 184 6.73 5.67 -9.52
C LEU A 184 7.78 6.77 -9.70
N ARG A 185 7.36 8.03 -9.92
CA ARG A 185 8.27 9.18 -9.98
C ARG A 185 8.98 9.40 -8.64
N LYS A 186 8.24 9.43 -7.52
CA LYS A 186 8.84 9.55 -6.17
C LYS A 186 9.81 8.42 -5.84
N GLN A 187 9.50 7.19 -6.25
CA GLN A 187 10.38 6.04 -6.06
C GLN A 187 11.65 6.15 -6.92
N LYS A 188 11.55 6.74 -8.12
CA LYS A 188 12.70 7.03 -8.96
C LYS A 188 13.55 8.17 -8.39
N ASP A 189 12.93 9.25 -7.94
CA ASP A 189 13.62 10.41 -7.36
C ASP A 189 14.32 10.06 -6.04
N SER A 190 13.77 9.14 -5.25
CA SER A 190 14.42 8.59 -4.05
C SER A 190 15.49 7.53 -4.35
N GLY A 191 15.73 7.18 -5.62
CA GLY A 191 16.76 6.23 -6.04
C GLY A 191 16.40 4.75 -5.85
N ASN A 192 15.15 4.43 -5.51
CA ASN A 192 14.70 3.04 -5.34
C ASN A 192 14.41 2.32 -6.66
N LEU A 193 14.04 3.11 -7.67
CA LEU A 193 13.80 2.63 -9.02
C LEU A 193 14.72 3.34 -10.00
N GLU A 194 15.27 2.58 -10.93
CA GLU A 194 16.06 3.09 -12.03
C GLU A 194 15.48 2.64 -13.37
N ASN A 195 15.86 3.33 -14.44
CA ASN A 195 15.54 2.88 -15.78
C ASN A 195 16.46 1.71 -16.14
N ALA A 196 15.90 0.60 -16.58
CA ALA A 196 16.67 -0.58 -16.96
C ALA A 196 16.23 -1.14 -18.31
N GLU A 197 17.20 -1.61 -19.11
CA GLU A 197 16.99 -2.42 -20.30
C GLU A 197 17.28 -3.88 -19.93
N THR A 198 16.23 -4.61 -19.53
CA THR A 198 16.38 -5.96 -18.97
C THR A 198 15.63 -6.99 -19.80
N SER A 199 16.18 -8.21 -19.84
CA SER A 199 15.49 -9.38 -20.41
C SER A 199 14.39 -9.92 -19.49
N TYR A 200 14.41 -9.58 -18.20
CA TYR A 200 13.38 -9.96 -17.22
C TYR A 200 12.28 -8.91 -17.12
N ARG A 201 11.03 -9.34 -17.12
CA ARG A 201 9.87 -8.47 -16.87
C ARG A 201 8.81 -9.23 -16.10
N ALA A 202 8.44 -8.71 -14.93
CA ALA A 202 7.35 -9.25 -14.12
C ALA A 202 6.06 -8.42 -14.29
N SER A 203 4.91 -9.05 -14.11
CA SER A 203 3.64 -8.35 -14.03
C SER A 203 3.54 -7.56 -12.71
N VAL A 204 3.09 -6.31 -12.79
CA VAL A 204 2.79 -5.47 -11.61
C VAL A 204 1.29 -5.26 -11.52
N PHE A 205 0.74 -5.31 -10.31
CA PHE A 205 -0.64 -4.93 -10.01
C PHE A 205 -0.66 -3.90 -8.88
N VAL A 206 -1.70 -3.07 -8.89
CA VAL A 206 -1.84 -1.95 -7.96
C VAL A 206 -2.92 -2.28 -6.94
N ILE A 207 -2.58 -2.18 -5.66
CA ILE A 207 -3.53 -2.31 -4.56
C ILE A 207 -3.56 -0.99 -3.80
N LYS A 208 -4.76 -0.47 -3.56
CA LYS A 208 -4.94 0.65 -2.64
C LYS A 208 -4.90 0.14 -1.19
N LYS A 209 -3.98 0.66 -0.38
CA LYS A 209 -3.91 0.34 1.05
C LYS A 209 -5.05 1.08 1.78
N ALA A 210 -5.61 0.46 2.82
CA ALA A 210 -6.75 1.03 3.57
C ALA A 210 -6.43 2.35 4.29
N SER A 211 -5.15 2.66 4.51
CA SER A 211 -4.66 3.86 5.20
C SER A 211 -4.21 4.96 4.22
N GLY A 212 -4.73 4.98 3.00
CA GLY A 212 -4.47 6.00 1.97
C GLY A 212 -5.70 6.29 1.13
#